data_AF-I1XI39-F1
#
_entry.id   AF-I1XI39-F1
#
_cell.length_a   1.000
_cell.length_b   1.000
_cell.length_c   1.000
_cell.angle_alpha   90.00
_cell.angle_beta   90.00
_cell.angle_gamma   90.00
#
_symmetry.space_group_name_H-M   'P 1'
#
loop_
_entity.id
_entity.type
_entity.pdbx_description
1 polymer ?
#
loop_
_entity_poly.entity_id
_entity_poly.type
_entity_poly.pdbx_seq_one_letter_code
_entity_poly.pdbx_strand_id
1 'polypeptide(L)'
;MAAKQLEGQIPSSIVVIEGGIQAIEKMNPNWVVTQGKTVSIERQVRIAAGTLVLSGVLAGLFVHSAWFALSGFVGAGLMFSGITDSCAMGLILAKMPWNK
;
A
#
# COMPACT_ATOMS: atom_id res chain seq x y z
N MET A 1 -17.69 12.66 -3.61
CA MET A 1 -16.59 13.14 -4.48
C MET A 1 -15.83 14.21 -3.75
N ALA A 2 -14.49 14.14 -3.70
CA ALA A 2 -13.65 15.04 -2.91
C ALA A 2 -13.90 16.53 -3.23
N ALA A 3 -14.14 16.87 -4.49
CA ALA A 3 -14.45 18.24 -4.91
C ALA A 3 -15.69 18.83 -4.22
N LYS A 4 -16.76 18.04 -4.06
CA LYS A 4 -17.98 18.47 -3.33
C LYS A 4 -17.76 18.64 -1.83
N GLN A 5 -16.81 17.91 -1.24
CA GLN A 5 -16.51 18.01 0.19
C GLN A 5 -15.70 19.28 0.51
N LEU A 6 -14.95 19.80 -0.47
CA LEU A 6 -14.12 20.99 -0.34
C LEU A 6 -14.83 22.28 -0.79
N GLU A 7 -16.03 22.14 -1.34
CA GLU A 7 -16.85 23.27 -1.80
C GLU A 7 -17.20 24.17 -0.61
N GLY A 8 -16.83 25.47 -0.70
CA GLY A 8 -17.01 26.44 0.38
C GLY A 8 -15.95 26.40 1.49
N GLN A 9 -15.03 25.44 1.49
CA GLN A 9 -13.92 25.38 2.46
C GLN A 9 -12.66 26.11 1.98
N ILE A 10 -12.58 26.41 0.67
CA ILE A 10 -11.41 27.03 0.05
C ILE A 10 -11.87 28.26 -0.75
N PRO A 11 -11.18 29.41 -0.64
CA PRO A 11 -11.53 30.63 -1.37
C PRO A 11 -11.26 30.58 -2.90
N SER A 12 -10.76 29.46 -3.44
CA SER A 12 -10.37 29.31 -4.85
C SER A 12 -11.32 28.41 -5.64
N SER A 13 -11.45 28.66 -6.95
CA SER A 13 -12.24 27.82 -7.86
C SER A 13 -11.65 26.41 -7.96
N ILE A 14 -12.44 25.40 -7.59
CA ILE A 14 -12.08 23.99 -7.71
C ILE A 14 -12.44 23.53 -9.12
N VAL A 15 -11.46 22.98 -9.85
CA VAL A 15 -11.66 22.37 -11.17
C VAL A 15 -11.30 20.89 -11.09
N VAL A 16 -12.21 20.03 -11.55
CA VAL A 16 -11.94 18.58 -11.66
C VAL A 16 -11.40 18.31 -13.05
N ILE A 17 -10.19 17.76 -13.13
CA ILE A 17 -9.56 17.39 -14.39
C ILE A 17 -10.15 16.04 -14.84
N GLU A 18 -10.94 16.05 -15.90
CA GLU A 18 -11.44 14.83 -16.53
C GLU A 18 -10.29 14.01 -17.10
N GLY A 19 -10.24 12.72 -16.75
CA GLY A 19 -9.15 11.81 -17.12
C GLY A 19 -7.89 11.90 -16.23
N GLY A 20 -7.90 12.73 -15.18
CA GLY A 20 -6.87 12.73 -14.13
C GLY A 20 -5.44 13.04 -14.64
N ILE A 21 -4.43 12.49 -13.94
CA ILE A 21 -3.01 12.76 -14.25
C ILE A 21 -2.62 12.27 -15.66
N GLN A 22 -3.25 11.20 -16.15
CA GLN A 22 -2.98 10.64 -17.47
C GLN A 22 -3.43 11.59 -18.61
N ALA A 23 -4.50 12.35 -18.40
CA ALA A 23 -4.92 13.37 -19.36
C ALA A 23 -3.91 14.53 -19.43
N ILE A 24 -3.30 14.90 -18.29
CA ILE A 24 -2.27 15.94 -18.20
C ILE A 24 -1.01 15.49 -18.94
N GLU A 25 -0.56 14.25 -18.72
CA GLU A 25 0.62 13.67 -19.37
C GLU A 25 0.48 13.66 -20.91
N LYS A 26 -0.73 13.39 -21.43
CA LYS A 26 -1.00 13.44 -22.88
C LYS A 26 -1.00 14.86 -23.45
N MET A 27 -1.44 15.85 -22.68
CA MET A 27 -1.54 17.24 -23.13
C MET A 27 -0.25 18.04 -22.96
N ASN A 28 0.57 17.68 -21.98
CA ASN A 28 1.84 18.35 -21.72
C ASN A 28 2.98 17.34 -21.60
N PRO A 29 3.68 17.03 -22.70
CA PRO A 29 4.81 16.09 -22.69
C PRO A 29 6.02 16.58 -21.87
N ASN A 30 6.05 17.87 -21.49
CA ASN A 30 7.10 18.45 -20.64
C ASN A 30 6.70 18.53 -19.16
N TRP A 31 5.60 17.87 -18.76
CA TRP A 31 5.20 17.77 -17.36
C TRP A 31 6.25 17.00 -16.54
N VAL A 32 6.71 17.61 -15.44
CA VAL A 32 7.70 17.01 -14.55
C VAL A 32 7.01 15.98 -13.64
N VAL A 33 7.09 14.71 -14.02
CA VAL A 33 6.75 13.61 -13.11
C VAL A 33 7.94 13.34 -12.20
N THR A 34 7.87 13.75 -10.94
CA THR A 34 8.80 13.25 -9.93
C THR A 34 8.41 11.82 -9.59
N GLN A 35 9.02 10.85 -10.28
CA GLN A 35 8.95 9.44 -9.88
C GLN A 35 9.65 9.33 -8.51
N GLY A 36 8.87 9.26 -7.44
CA GLY A 36 9.40 8.96 -6.11
C GLY A 36 10.16 7.64 -6.16
N LYS A 37 11.45 7.64 -5.81
CA LYS A 37 12.32 6.43 -5.84
C LYS A 37 11.92 5.34 -4.83
N THR A 38 10.84 5.54 -4.08
CA THR A 38 10.38 4.68 -3.00
C THR A 38 9.43 3.61 -3.51
N VAL A 39 9.71 2.35 -3.20
CA VAL A 39 8.81 1.22 -3.50
C VAL A 39 7.46 1.46 -2.80
N SER A 40 6.34 1.26 -3.51
CA SER A 40 5.01 1.45 -2.92
C SER A 40 4.83 0.61 -1.65
N ILE A 41 4.15 1.19 -0.64
CA ILE A 41 3.88 0.52 0.63
C ILE A 41 3.17 -0.82 0.43
N GLU A 42 2.20 -0.89 -0.48
CA GLU A 42 1.51 -2.16 -0.79
C GLU A 42 2.46 -3.24 -1.32
N ARG A 43 3.44 -2.85 -2.14
CA ARG A 43 4.46 -3.78 -2.63
C ARG A 43 5.38 -4.23 -1.48
N GLN A 44 5.74 -3.33 -0.56
CA GLN A 44 6.49 -3.67 0.65
C GLN A 44 5.71 -4.65 1.54
N VAL A 45 4.41 -4.40 1.77
CA VAL A 45 3.52 -5.29 2.54
C VAL A 45 3.48 -6.68 1.92
N ARG A 46 3.27 -6.77 0.60
CA ARG A 46 3.16 -8.05 -0.10
C ARG A 46 4.45 -8.88 0.00
N ILE A 47 5.60 -8.22 -0.16
CA ILE A 47 6.91 -8.87 -0.01
C ILE A 47 7.09 -9.35 1.43
N ALA A 48 6.87 -8.48 2.43
CA ALA A 48 7.04 -8.82 3.84
C ALA A 48 6.14 -9.99 4.26
N ALA A 49 4.83 -9.90 4.02
CA ALA A 49 3.89 -10.97 4.35
C ALA A 49 4.22 -12.28 3.63
N GLY A 50 4.56 -12.22 2.34
CA GLY A 50 4.96 -13.38 1.56
C GLY A 50 6.22 -14.05 2.10
N THR A 51 7.25 -13.27 2.47
CA THR A 51 8.48 -13.82 3.05
C THR A 51 8.25 -14.49 4.41
N LEU A 52 7.40 -13.92 5.26
CA LEU A 52 7.05 -14.53 6.55
C LEU A 52 6.30 -15.86 6.36
N VAL A 53 5.32 -15.89 5.45
CA VAL A 53 4.55 -17.11 5.16
C VAL A 53 5.47 -18.19 4.59
N LEU A 54 6.29 -17.87 3.58
CA LEU A 54 7.21 -18.81 2.96
C LEU A 54 8.22 -19.36 3.97
N SER A 55 8.79 -18.50 4.80
CA SER A 55 9.73 -18.90 5.85
C SER A 55 9.06 -19.82 6.87
N GLY A 56 7.84 -19.51 7.30
CA GLY A 56 7.08 -20.37 8.22
C GLY A 56 6.74 -21.74 7.63
N VAL A 57 6.41 -21.82 6.34
CA VAL A 57 6.14 -23.09 5.64
C VAL A 57 7.43 -23.92 5.54
N LEU A 58 8.53 -23.31 5.08
CA LEU A 58 9.82 -24.01 4.96
C LEU A 58 10.31 -24.50 6.34
N ALA A 59 10.23 -23.66 7.37
CA ALA A 59 10.57 -24.08 8.73
C ALA A 59 9.62 -25.16 9.27
N GLY A 60 8.34 -25.11 8.89
CA GLY A 60 7.34 -26.14 9.20
C GLY A 60 7.70 -27.52 8.65
N LEU A 61 8.23 -27.54 7.43
CA LEU A 61 8.63 -28.76 6.72
C LEU A 61 9.99 -29.30 7.17
N PHE A 62 10.98 -28.42 7.37
CA PHE A 62 12.37 -28.84 7.59
C PHE A 62 12.82 -28.81 9.05
N VAL A 63 12.15 -28.06 9.92
CA VAL A 63 12.57 -27.88 11.32
C VAL A 63 11.55 -28.48 12.29
N HIS A 64 10.32 -27.98 12.30
CA HIS A 64 9.28 -28.45 13.21
C HIS A 64 7.89 -27.97 12.77
N SER A 65 6.88 -28.83 12.82
CA SER A 65 5.51 -28.53 12.36
C SER A 65 4.86 -27.31 13.03
N ALA A 66 5.28 -26.97 14.25
CA ALA A 66 4.82 -25.76 14.95
C ALA A 66 5.04 -24.46 14.15
N TRP A 67 6.01 -24.41 13.23
CA TRP A 67 6.26 -23.22 12.40
C TRP A 67 5.15 -22.92 11.39
N PHE A 68 4.28 -23.88 11.06
CA PHE A 68 3.07 -23.59 10.27
C PHE A 68 2.12 -22.61 10.97
N ALA A 69 2.19 -22.51 12.31
CA ALA A 69 1.41 -21.53 13.05
C ALA A 69 1.77 -20.09 12.66
N LEU A 70 3.05 -19.81 12.32
CA LEU A 70 3.46 -18.50 11.83
C LEU A 70 2.76 -18.16 10.52
N SER A 71 2.78 -19.08 9.55
CA SER A 71 2.13 -18.91 8.26
C SER A 71 0.61 -18.76 8.40
N GLY A 72 0.00 -19.56 9.29
CA GLY A 72 -1.42 -19.46 9.63
C GLY A 72 -1.79 -18.12 10.26
N PHE A 73 -0.99 -17.63 11.20
CA PHE A 73 -1.19 -16.33 11.83
C PHE A 73 -1.12 -15.17 10.83
N VAL A 74 -0.11 -15.16 9.95
CA VAL A 74 0.01 -14.13 8.91
C VAL A 74 -1.16 -14.20 7.93
N GLY A 75 -1.58 -15.39 7.52
CA GLY A 75 -2.75 -15.57 6.66
C GLY A 75 -4.05 -15.07 7.28
N ALA A 76 -4.29 -15.38 8.56
CA ALA A 76 -5.45 -14.88 9.30
C ALA A 76 -5.43 -13.34 9.43
N GLY A 77 -4.25 -12.76 9.69
CA GLY A 77 -4.07 -11.31 9.74
C GLY A 77 -4.37 -10.63 8.40
N LEU A 78 -4.00 -11.23 7.28
CA LEU A 78 -4.34 -10.73 5.94
C LEU A 78 -5.85 -10.75 5.70
N MET A 79 -6.54 -11.83 6.06
CA MET A 79 -8.00 -11.90 5.97
C MET A 79 -8.66 -10.81 6.82
N PHE A 80 -8.24 -10.65 8.07
CA PHE A 80 -8.74 -9.59 8.95
C PHE A 80 -8.50 -8.19 8.37
N SER A 81 -7.31 -7.93 7.82
CA SER A 81 -6.99 -6.64 7.18
C SER A 81 -7.86 -6.34 5.96
N GLY A 82 -8.19 -7.36 5.17
CA GLY A 82 -9.08 -7.21 4.01
C GLY A 82 -10.55 -6.99 4.41
N ILE A 83 -11.00 -7.54 5.53
CA ILE A 83 -12.36 -7.34 6.04
C ILE A 83 -12.53 -5.93 6.64
N THR A 84 -11.49 -5.41 7.29
CA THR A 84 -11.53 -4.15 8.03
C THR A 84 -11.00 -2.94 7.25
N ASP A 85 -10.56 -3.16 6.01
CA ASP A 85 -9.84 -2.18 5.19
C ASP A 85 -8.66 -1.53 5.94
N SER A 86 -8.03 -2.26 6.88
CA SER A 86 -6.99 -1.76 7.76
C SER A 86 -5.71 -2.59 7.63
N CYS A 87 -4.70 -2.01 6.98
CA CYS A 87 -3.38 -2.62 6.86
C CYS A 87 -2.45 -2.14 7.98
N ALA A 88 -2.47 -2.80 9.14
CA ALA A 88 -1.57 -2.50 10.25
C ALA A 88 -0.08 -2.52 9.83
N MET A 89 0.29 -3.46 8.97
CA MET A 89 1.64 -3.54 8.42
C MET A 89 1.98 -2.31 7.55
N GLY A 90 1.02 -1.83 6.74
CA GLY A 90 1.18 -0.62 5.95
C GLY A 90 1.44 0.62 6.80
N LEU A 91 0.75 0.74 7.94
CA LEU A 91 0.95 1.83 8.91
C LEU A 91 2.36 1.80 9.54
N ILE A 92 2.87 0.60 9.83
CA ILE A 92 4.24 0.43 10.37
C ILE A 92 5.27 0.78 9.29
N LEU A 93 5.12 0.24 8.07
CA LEU A 93 6.04 0.50 6.96
C LEU A 93 6.08 1.98 6.57
N ALA A 94 4.95 2.68 6.64
CA ALA A 94 4.86 4.11 6.36
C ALA A 94 5.73 4.98 7.29
N LYS A 95 6.04 4.49 8.50
CA LYS A 95 6.87 5.22 9.49
C LYS A 95 8.37 4.98 9.32
N MET A 96 8.77 4.04 8.46
CA MET A 96 10.19 3.67 8.32
C MET A 96 10.98 4.74 7.56
N PRO A 97 12.28 4.95 7.89
CA PRO A 97 13.04 6.12 7.45
C PRO A 97 13.27 6.22 5.93
N TRP A 98 13.11 5.11 5.21
CA TRP A 98 13.21 5.05 3.74
C TRP A 98 11.90 5.36 3.00
N ASN A 99 10.81 5.56 3.73
CA ASN A 99 9.49 5.88 3.16
C ASN A 99 9.10 7.36 3.40
N LYS A 100 10.10 8.22 3.55
CA LYS A 100 9.99 9.67 3.70
C LYS A 100 10.45 10.37 2.43
#